data_AF-R9J6A3-F1
#
_entry.id   AF-R9J6A3-F1
#
_cell.length_a   1.000
_cell.length_b   1.000
_cell.length_c   1.000
_cell.angle_alpha   90.00
_cell.angle_beta   90.00
_cell.angle_gamma   90.00
#
_symmetry.space_group_name_H-M   'P 1'
#
loop_
_entity.id
_entity.type
_entity.pdbx_description
1 polymer ?
#
loop_
_entity_poly.entity_id
_entity_poly.type
_entity_poly.pdbx_seq_one_letter_code
_entity_poly.pdbx_strand_id
1 'polypeptide(L)' 'MIRTVTLDRNQKPTKEQIKQIEEAAKKKIVFDEDSPELTPAMEKAFRLAAKNRNTQKKANIS' A
#
# COMPACT_ATOMS: atom_id res chain seq x y z
N MET A 1 -22.21 19.67 -6.20
CA MET A 1 -23.14 18.53 -6.43
C MET A 1 -22.55 17.31 -5.72
N ILE A 2 -23.21 16.79 -4.70
CA ILE A 2 -22.72 15.60 -3.96
C ILE A 2 -23.22 14.36 -4.69
N ARG A 3 -22.31 13.44 -5.05
CA ARG A 3 -22.66 12.13 -5.64
C ARG A 3 -22.63 11.08 -4.54
N THR A 4 -23.75 10.42 -4.32
CA THR A 4 -23.87 9.28 -3.40
C THR A 4 -23.69 7.99 -4.19
N VAL A 5 -22.82 7.11 -3.71
CA VAL A 5 -22.59 5.77 -4.27
C VAL A 5 -22.77 4.74 -3.17
N THR A 6 -23.55 3.70 -3.46
CA THR A 6 -23.74 2.54 -2.58
C THR A 6 -22.59 1.57 -2.78
N LEU A 7 -21.84 1.27 -1.72
CA LEU A 7 -20.71 0.34 -1.76
C LEU A 7 -21.18 -1.06 -1.35
N ASP A 8 -21.00 -2.03 -2.24
CA ASP A 8 -21.19 -3.46 -1.93
C ASP A 8 -19.83 -4.13 -1.71
N ARG A 9 -19.69 -4.82 -0.56
CA ARG A 9 -18.46 -5.54 -0.19
C ARG A 9 -18.15 -6.72 -1.10
N ASN A 10 -19.16 -7.30 -1.75
CA ASN A 10 -19.01 -8.45 -2.64
C ASN A 10 -18.79 -8.03 -4.10
N GLN A 11 -18.84 -6.74 -4.41
CA GLN A 11 -18.67 -6.24 -5.76
C GLN A 11 -17.25 -6.51 -6.26
N LYS A 12 -17.16 -7.21 -7.39
CA LYS A 12 -15.89 -7.41 -8.09
C LYS A 12 -15.61 -6.26 -9.06
N PRO A 13 -14.35 -5.84 -9.23
CA PRO A 13 -14.00 -4.82 -10.21
C PRO A 13 -14.32 -5.28 -11.63
N THR A 14 -14.71 -4.34 -12.47
CA THR A 14 -14.89 -4.59 -13.91
C THR A 14 -13.54 -4.83 -14.58
N LYS A 15 -13.54 -5.46 -15.76
CA LYS A 15 -12.31 -5.72 -16.53
C LYS A 15 -11.53 -4.43 -16.85
N GLU A 16 -12.26 -3.35 -17.11
CA GLU A 16 -11.65 -2.03 -17.38
C GLU A 16 -10.96 -1.46 -16.14
N GLN A 17 -11.59 -1.56 -14.97
CA GLN A 17 -10.98 -1.15 -13.70
C GLN A 17 -9.72 -1.96 -13.39
N ILE A 18 -9.75 -3.28 -13.65
CA ILE A 18 -8.57 -4.13 -13.48
C ILE A 18 -7.45 -3.68 -14.42
N LYS A 19 -7.77 -3.42 -15.70
CA LYS A 19 -6.81 -2.93 -16.68
C LYS A 19 -6.19 -1.58 -16.26
N GLN A 20 -6.98 -0.67 -15.69
CA GLN A 20 -6.45 0.60 -15.15
C GLN A 20 -5.44 0.37 -14.02
N ILE A 21 -5.69 -0.60 -13.13
CA ILE A 21 -4.76 -0.95 -12.05
C ILE A 21 -3.46 -1.52 -12.64
N GLU A 22 -3.56 -2.41 -13.64
CA GLU A 22 -2.38 -2.99 -14.30
C GLU A 22 -1.54 -1.95 -15.04
N GLU A 23 -2.18 -0.99 -15.71
CA GLU A 23 -1.50 0.12 -16.37
C GLU A 23 -0.85 1.06 -15.36
N ALA A 24 -1.52 1.34 -14.24
CA ALA A 24 -0.97 2.16 -13.16
C ALA A 24 0.27 1.50 -12.52
N ALA A 25 0.26 0.18 -12.33
CA ALA A 25 1.39 -0.56 -11.79
C ALA A 25 2.66 -0.48 -12.68
N LYS A 26 2.50 -0.25 -13.99
CA LYS A 26 3.61 -0.09 -14.93
C LYS A 26 4.18 1.34 -14.98
N LYS A 27 3.45 2.32 -14.44
CA LYS A 27 3.91 3.72 -14.44
C LYS A 27 5.06 3.88 -13.45
N LYS A 28 6.07 4.67 -13.84
CA LYS A 28 7.19 5.00 -12.96
C LYS A 28 6.68 5.82 -11.79
N ILE A 29 7.14 5.50 -10.58
CA ILE A 29 6.90 6.32 -9.39
C ILE A 29 7.73 7.60 -9.55
N VAL A 30 7.07 8.75 -9.51
CA VAL A 30 7.71 10.07 -9.54
C VAL A 30 7.59 10.63 -8.14
N PHE A 31 8.74 10.98 -7.56
CA PHE A 31 8.83 11.54 -6.22
C PHE A 31 8.92 13.06 -6.33
N ASP A 32 8.15 13.75 -5.49
CA ASP A 32 8.20 15.20 -5.39
C ASP A 32 9.38 15.63 -4.51
N GLU A 33 9.80 16.89 -4.61
CA GLU A 33 10.90 17.43 -3.80
C GLU A 33 10.63 17.32 -2.29
N ASP A 34 9.37 17.51 -1.89
CA ASP A 34 8.91 17.38 -0.50
C ASP A 34 8.70 15.93 -0.05
N SER A 35 8.74 14.97 -0.98
CA SER A 35 8.55 13.54 -0.69
C SER A 35 9.57 12.68 -1.45
N PRO A 36 10.87 12.79 -1.09
CA PRO A 36 11.93 12.07 -1.77
C PRO A 36 11.87 10.56 -1.55
N GLU A 37 12.66 9.83 -2.34
CA GLU A 37 12.81 8.38 -2.18
C GLU A 37 13.33 7.99 -0.79
N LEU A 38 12.84 6.84 -0.33
CA LEU A 38 13.27 6.28 0.94
C LEU A 38 14.74 5.84 0.85
N THR A 39 15.59 6.35 1.74
CA THR A 39 16.99 5.90 1.76
C THR A 39 17.09 4.41 2.17
N PRO A 40 18.12 3.67 1.71
CA PRO A 40 18.29 2.26 2.08
C PRO A 40 18.35 2.03 3.60
N ALA A 41 18.90 3.00 4.35
CA ALA A 41 18.96 2.95 5.81
C ALA A 41 17.55 3.06 6.44
N MET A 42 16.73 3.98 5.94
CA MET A 42 15.34 4.13 6.39
C MET A 42 14.51 2.90 6.05
N GLU A 43 14.63 2.36 4.82
CA GLU A 43 13.94 1.13 4.43
C GLU A 43 14.27 -0.04 5.36
N LYS A 44 15.56 -0.20 5.68
CA LYS A 44 16.04 -1.21 6.62
C LYS A 44 15.45 -1.02 8.01
N ALA A 45 15.38 0.22 8.50
CA ALA A 45 14.79 0.53 9.81
C ALA A 45 13.30 0.18 9.85
N PHE A 46 12.52 0.54 8.83
CA PHE A 46 11.10 0.17 8.74
C PHE A 46 10.89 -1.33 8.71
N ARG A 47 11.68 -2.05 7.89
CA ARG A 47 11.62 -3.51 7.81
C ARG A 47 11.96 -4.16 9.15
N LEU A 48 12.97 -3.64 9.86
CA LEU A 48 13.35 -4.14 11.18
C LEU A 48 12.25 -3.88 12.23
N ALA A 49 11.68 -2.68 12.25
CA ALA A 49 10.59 -2.34 13.17
C ALA A 49 9.37 -3.26 12.95
N ALA A 50 8.99 -3.51 11.69
CA ALA A 50 7.90 -4.42 11.35
C ALA A 50 8.19 -5.86 11.81
N LYS A 51 9.41 -6.36 11.57
CA LYS A 51 9.84 -7.70 12.04
C LYS A 51 9.76 -7.80 13.56
N ASN A 52 10.32 -6.84 14.29
CA ASN A 52 10.32 -6.82 15.75
C ASN A 52 8.89 -6.82 16.31
N ARG A 53 8.00 -5.98 15.76
CA ARG A 53 6.58 -5.97 16.15
C ARG A 53 5.93 -7.34 15.95
N ASN A 54 6.17 -7.99 14.82
CA ASN A 54 5.56 -9.28 14.53
C ASN A 54 6.11 -10.39 15.44
N THR A 55 7.40 -10.37 15.75
CA THR A 55 8.01 -11.28 16.74
C THR A 55 7.39 -11.10 18.12
N GLN A 56 7.27 -9.85 18.60
CA GLN A 56 6.68 -9.55 19.89
C GLN A 56 5.20 -9.95 19.96
N LYS A 57 4.43 -9.73 18.89
CA LYS A 57 3.05 -10.22 18.81
C LYS A 57 2.97 -11.74 18.93
N LYS A 58 3.86 -12.49 18.27
CA LYS A 58 3.88 -13.96 18.36
C LYS A 58 4.30 -14.45 19.75
N ALA A 59 5.27 -13.79 20.39
CA ALA A 59 5.72 -14.12 21.74
C ALA A 59 4.61 -13.87 22.78
N ASN A 60 3.83 -12.79 22.64
CA ASN A 60 2.72 -12.46 23.54
C ASN A 60 1.44 -13.28 23.30
N ILE A 61 1.42 -14.15 22.28
CA ILE A 61 0.29 -15.06 21.97
C ILE A 61 0.60 -16.50 22.43
N SER A 62 1.81 -16.73 22.97
CA SER A 62 2.25 -17.98 23.61
C SER A 62 2.08 -17.92 25.12
#